data_AF-A0A7X9C2V6-F1
#
_entry.id   AF-A0A7X9C2V6-F1
#
_cell.length_a   1.000
_cell.length_b   1.000
_cell.length_c   1.000
_cell.angle_alpha   90.00
_cell.angle_beta   90.00
_cell.angle_gamma   90.00
#
_symmetry.space_group_name_H-M   'P 1'
#
loop_
_entity.id
_entity.type
_entity.pdbx_description
1 polymer ?
#
loop_
_entity_poly.entity_id
_entity_poly.type
_entity_poly.pdbx_seq_one_letter_code
_entity_poly.pdbx_strand_id
1 'polypeptide(L)'
;IQELDTIVSSLSAEREELEAANIEKARTVEAQEAEMNTAWFVFGTRSELRAQKILVSGDVLRDADFNKDYFTQVDIRTTKEIKLYSKRAGLLTTHPEGSYELVKDEKNQYSLKIIDPVQFWSVSKYLVILVK
;
A
#
# COMPACT_ATOMS: atom_id res chain seq x y z
N ILE A 1 -31.87 45.85 19.10
CA ILE A 1 -31.36 44.76 19.96
C ILE A 1 -31.67 43.39 19.35
N GLN A 2 -32.84 43.16 18.75
CA GLN A 2 -33.17 41.89 18.07
C GLN A 2 -32.25 41.50 16.89
N GLU A 3 -31.71 42.47 16.16
CA GLU A 3 -30.84 42.21 14.99
C GLU A 3 -29.47 41.62 15.37
N LEU A 4 -28.97 41.92 16.57
CA LEU A 4 -27.66 41.43 17.03
C LEU A 4 -27.73 39.96 17.44
N ASP A 5 -28.81 39.55 18.13
CA ASP A 5 -29.01 38.15 18.52
C ASP A 5 -29.14 37.22 17.31
N THR A 6 -29.83 37.65 16.25
CA THR A 6 -29.98 36.84 15.03
C THR A 6 -28.68 36.69 14.25
N ILE A 7 -27.85 37.74 14.22
CA ILE A 7 -26.54 37.70 13.56
C ILE A 7 -25.60 36.79 14.35
N VAL A 8 -25.58 36.91 15.69
CA VAL A 8 -24.74 36.05 16.54
C VAL A 8 -25.17 34.59 16.43
N SER A 9 -26.47 34.29 16.39
CA SER A 9 -26.93 32.90 16.20
C SER A 9 -26.58 32.33 14.82
N SER A 10 -26.70 33.13 13.74
CA SER A 10 -26.29 32.75 12.39
C SER A 10 -24.80 32.46 12.31
N LEU A 11 -23.97 33.37 12.82
CA LEU A 11 -22.52 33.22 12.84
C LEU A 11 -22.07 32.03 13.69
N SER A 12 -22.77 31.74 14.79
CA SER A 12 -22.48 30.56 15.63
C SER A 12 -22.78 29.26 14.89
N ALA A 13 -23.91 29.21 14.19
CA ALA A 13 -24.29 28.05 13.37
C ALA A 13 -23.34 27.84 12.18
N GLU A 14 -22.97 28.91 11.46
CA GLU A 14 -21.98 28.84 10.38
C GLU A 14 -20.61 28.39 10.90
N ARG A 15 -20.21 28.81 12.11
CA ARG A 15 -18.94 28.39 12.71
C ARG A 15 -18.93 26.93 13.10
N GLU A 16 -20.01 26.43 13.72
CA GLU A 16 -20.16 24.99 14.02
C GLU A 16 -20.19 24.16 12.74
N GLU A 17 -20.84 24.64 11.67
CA GLU A 17 -20.88 23.97 10.38
C GLU A 17 -19.50 23.95 9.69
N LEU A 18 -18.74 25.06 9.79
CA LEU A 18 -17.37 25.16 9.30
C LEU A 18 -16.39 24.29 10.11
N GLU A 19 -16.54 24.19 11.43
CA GLU A 19 -15.73 23.30 12.26
C GLU A 19 -16.05 21.82 11.97
N ALA A 20 -17.33 21.47 11.82
CA ALA A 20 -17.74 20.13 11.41
C ALA A 20 -17.20 19.77 10.00
N ALA A 21 -17.29 20.69 9.05
CA ALA A 21 -16.76 20.51 7.70
C ALA A 21 -15.23 20.36 7.69
N ASN A 22 -14.51 21.08 8.55
CA ASN A 22 -13.06 20.93 8.69
C ASN A 22 -12.66 19.60 9.33
N ILE A 23 -13.41 19.12 10.32
CA ILE A 23 -13.19 17.80 10.94
C ILE A 23 -13.45 16.68 9.92
N GLU A 24 -14.51 16.80 9.12
CA GLU A 24 -14.84 15.83 8.06
C GLU A 24 -13.78 15.82 6.95
N LYS A 25 -13.30 17.00 6.54
CA LYS A 25 -12.20 17.13 5.59
C LYS A 25 -10.91 16.53 6.14
N ALA A 26 -10.57 16.80 7.40
CA ALA A 26 -9.36 16.25 8.02
C ALA A 26 -9.40 14.71 8.04
N ARG A 27 -10.53 14.12 8.43
CA ARG A 27 -10.74 12.66 8.36
C ARG A 27 -10.62 12.10 6.96
N THR A 28 -11.12 12.83 5.96
CA THR A 28 -11.04 12.42 4.55
C THR A 28 -9.60 12.45 4.04
N VAL A 29 -8.83 13.47 4.41
CA VAL A 29 -7.41 13.57 4.04
C VAL A 29 -6.60 12.45 4.69
N GLU A 30 -6.82 12.18 5.98
CA GLU A 30 -6.12 11.08 6.67
C GLU A 30 -6.44 9.71 6.06
N ALA A 31 -7.71 9.47 5.71
CA ALA A 31 -8.13 8.24 5.04
C ALA A 31 -7.51 8.08 3.65
N GLN A 32 -7.49 9.18 2.87
CA GLN A 32 -6.85 9.19 1.54
C GLN A 32 -5.34 8.98 1.65
N GLU A 33 -4.67 9.60 2.63
CA GLU A 33 -3.25 9.37 2.86
C GLU A 33 -2.96 7.92 3.26
N ALA A 34 -3.79 7.32 4.12
CA ALA A 34 -3.64 5.92 4.49
C ALA A 34 -3.80 4.99 3.27
N GLU A 35 -4.76 5.26 2.40
CA GLU A 35 -4.97 4.49 1.17
C GLU A 35 -3.79 4.64 0.19
N MET A 36 -3.30 5.86 -0.02
CA MET A 36 -2.17 6.14 -0.91
C MET A 36 -0.87 5.46 -0.44
N ASN A 37 -0.70 5.34 0.87
CA ASN A 37 0.45 4.72 1.51
C ASN A 37 0.29 3.23 1.78
N THR A 38 -0.85 2.65 1.44
CA THR A 38 -1.08 1.21 1.54
C THR A 38 -0.56 0.51 0.29
N ALA A 39 0.20 -0.56 0.49
CA ALA A 39 0.56 -1.50 -0.55
C ALA A 39 0.41 -2.94 -0.05
N TRP A 40 0.54 -3.88 -0.98
CA TRP A 40 0.32 -5.29 -0.72
C TRP A 40 1.45 -6.10 -1.36
N PHE A 41 2.00 -7.03 -0.61
CA PHE A 41 3.03 -7.92 -1.14
C PHE A 41 2.74 -9.38 -0.82
N VAL A 42 3.26 -10.26 -1.67
CA VAL A 42 3.26 -11.70 -1.46
C VAL A 42 4.53 -12.30 -2.02
N PHE A 43 5.07 -13.28 -1.33
CA PHE A 43 6.10 -14.15 -1.86
C PHE A 43 5.70 -15.61 -1.67
N GLY A 44 6.00 -16.45 -2.66
CA GLY A 44 5.66 -17.86 -2.59
C GLY A 44 6.25 -18.64 -3.75
N THR A 45 6.15 -19.96 -3.68
CA THR A 45 6.50 -20.82 -4.81
C THR A 45 5.48 -20.70 -5.93
N ARG A 46 5.86 -21.10 -7.15
CA ARG A 46 4.97 -21.05 -8.32
C ARG A 46 3.67 -21.82 -8.09
N SER A 47 3.73 -22.91 -7.33
CA SER A 47 2.56 -23.73 -6.99
C SER A 47 1.63 -23.01 -6.02
N GLU A 48 2.16 -22.36 -4.98
CA GLU A 48 1.35 -21.60 -4.01
C GLU A 48 0.67 -20.41 -4.68
N LEU A 49 1.41 -19.61 -5.45
CA LEU A 49 0.85 -18.46 -6.16
C LEU A 49 -0.24 -18.87 -7.17
N ARG A 50 -0.11 -20.03 -7.81
CA ARG A 50 -1.16 -20.59 -8.69
C ARG A 50 -2.38 -21.07 -7.92
N ALA A 51 -2.16 -21.77 -6.81
CA ALA A 51 -3.25 -22.27 -5.96
C ALA A 51 -4.10 -21.11 -5.40
N GLN A 52 -3.46 -19.97 -5.11
CA GLN A 52 -4.11 -18.76 -4.62
C GLN A 52 -4.67 -17.86 -5.73
N LYS A 53 -4.65 -18.32 -7.00
CA LYS A 53 -5.05 -17.52 -8.18
C LYS A 53 -4.32 -16.16 -8.26
N ILE A 54 -3.08 -16.09 -7.79
CA ILE A 54 -2.24 -14.88 -7.89
C ILE A 54 -1.45 -14.89 -9.19
N LEU A 55 -1.06 -16.09 -9.64
CA LEU A 55 -0.28 -16.32 -10.84
C LEU A 55 -1.04 -17.24 -11.80
N VAL A 56 -1.39 -16.76 -12.99
CA VAL A 56 -2.03 -17.56 -14.04
C VAL A 56 -1.21 -17.47 -15.31
N SER A 57 -0.86 -18.62 -15.89
CA SER A 57 -0.07 -18.73 -17.12
C SER A 57 1.31 -18.02 -17.13
N GLY A 58 1.78 -17.53 -15.99
CA GLY A 58 3.06 -16.80 -15.88
C GLY A 58 2.90 -15.31 -15.63
N ASP A 59 1.66 -14.80 -15.68
CA ASP A 59 1.32 -13.42 -15.37
C ASP A 59 0.60 -13.30 -14.03
N VAL A 60 0.87 -12.19 -13.35
CA VAL A 60 0.15 -11.81 -12.13
C VAL A 60 -1.25 -11.36 -12.51
N LEU A 61 -2.26 -12.00 -11.91
CA LEU A 61 -3.65 -11.60 -12.10
C LEU A 61 -3.85 -10.19 -11.51
N ARG A 62 -4.34 -9.28 -12.35
CA ARG A 62 -4.68 -7.90 -11.97
C ARG A 62 -6.19 -7.68 -11.82
N ASP A 63 -6.98 -8.66 -12.28
CA ASP A 63 -8.44 -8.65 -12.21
C ASP A 63 -8.96 -8.96 -10.80
N ALA A 64 -10.23 -8.69 -10.53
CA ALA A 64 -10.82 -8.82 -9.18
C ALA A 64 -10.86 -10.26 -8.61
N ASP A 65 -10.46 -11.27 -9.38
CA ASP A 65 -10.61 -12.70 -9.09
C ASP A 65 -9.38 -13.38 -8.41
N PHE A 66 -8.37 -12.59 -8.00
CA PHE A 66 -7.24 -13.13 -7.22
C PHE A 66 -7.50 -13.07 -5.71
N ASN A 67 -6.88 -13.99 -4.96
CA ASN A 67 -6.99 -14.01 -3.50
C ASN A 67 -6.21 -12.84 -2.88
N LYS A 68 -6.90 -11.72 -2.63
CA LYS A 68 -6.34 -10.53 -1.98
C LYS A 68 -5.91 -10.79 -0.53
N ASP A 69 -6.58 -11.70 0.17
CA ASP A 69 -6.27 -12.03 1.57
C ASP A 69 -4.91 -12.72 1.74
N TYR A 70 -4.39 -13.31 0.65
CA TYR A 70 -3.07 -13.92 0.66
C TYR A 70 -1.94 -12.89 0.52
N PHE A 71 -2.27 -11.62 0.23
CA PHE A 71 -1.31 -10.54 0.26
C PHE A 71 -1.19 -9.98 1.68
N THR A 72 0.05 -9.70 2.08
CA THR A 72 0.33 -8.96 3.30
C THR A 72 0.22 -7.47 3.01
N GLN A 73 -0.70 -6.79 3.70
CA GLN A 73 -0.82 -5.34 3.67
C GLN A 73 0.37 -4.70 4.38
N VAL A 74 0.93 -3.65 3.78
CA VAL A 74 2.06 -2.90 4.30
C VAL A 74 1.86 -1.40 4.13
N ASP A 75 2.38 -0.64 5.08
CA ASP A 75 2.56 0.81 4.91
C ASP A 75 3.91 1.04 4.21
N ILE A 76 3.86 1.70 3.05
CA ILE A 76 5.04 1.95 2.21
C ILE A 76 6.06 2.89 2.88
N ARG A 77 5.64 3.68 3.87
CA ARG A 77 6.51 4.63 4.58
C ARG A 77 7.41 3.94 5.59
N THR A 78 6.91 2.85 6.19
CA THR A 78 7.61 2.11 7.24
C THR A 78 8.28 0.85 6.72
N THR A 79 7.68 0.20 5.73
CA THR A 79 8.18 -1.08 5.19
C THR A 79 9.25 -0.84 4.14
N LYS A 80 10.52 -0.93 4.56
CA LYS A 80 11.70 -0.74 3.70
C LYS A 80 12.45 -2.04 3.39
N GLU A 81 12.13 -3.13 4.08
CA GLU A 81 12.78 -4.43 3.89
C GLU A 81 11.75 -5.55 3.99
N ILE A 82 11.78 -6.46 3.01
CA ILE A 82 10.94 -7.66 2.97
C ILE A 82 11.86 -8.88 2.91
N LYS A 83 11.92 -9.64 4.01
CA LYS A 83 12.71 -10.87 4.09
C LYS A 83 11.98 -12.01 3.40
N LEU A 84 12.58 -12.59 2.37
CA LEU A 84 11.96 -13.63 1.55
C LEU A 84 12.29 -15.03 2.04
N TYR A 85 13.23 -15.14 2.98
CA TYR A 85 13.69 -16.40 3.59
C TYR A 85 14.05 -17.50 2.57
N SER A 86 14.41 -17.13 1.34
CA SER A 86 14.65 -18.06 0.24
C SER A 86 16.00 -17.80 -0.43
N LYS A 87 16.66 -18.87 -0.89
CA LYS A 87 17.94 -18.81 -1.59
C LYS A 87 17.81 -18.31 -3.02
N ARG A 88 16.60 -18.24 -3.57
CA ARG A 88 16.31 -17.70 -4.89
C ARG A 88 15.03 -16.88 -4.84
N ALA A 89 15.10 -15.65 -5.35
CA ALA A 89 13.96 -14.77 -5.48
C ALA A 89 13.94 -14.18 -6.90
N GLY A 90 12.75 -14.09 -7.49
CA GLY A 90 12.50 -13.39 -8.74
C GLY A 90 11.23 -12.57 -8.63
N LEU A 91 11.30 -11.28 -8.94
CA LEU A 91 10.09 -10.45 -9.01
C LEU A 91 9.28 -10.82 -10.24
N LEU A 92 7.97 -10.99 -10.06
CA LEU A 92 7.02 -11.22 -11.15
C LEU A 92 6.31 -9.92 -11.55
N THR A 93 6.29 -8.93 -10.67
CA THR A 93 5.78 -7.58 -10.96
C THR A 93 6.92 -6.65 -11.39
N THR A 94 6.64 -5.77 -12.33
CA THR A 94 7.59 -4.75 -12.78
C THR A 94 7.55 -3.55 -11.84
N HIS A 95 8.70 -3.23 -11.26
CA HIS A 95 8.91 -2.02 -10.46
C HIS A 95 10.12 -1.25 -11.02
N PRO A 96 10.18 0.08 -10.89
CA PRO A 96 11.29 0.86 -11.44
C PRO A 96 12.65 0.38 -10.94
N GLU A 97 13.60 0.17 -11.85
CA GLU A 97 14.98 -0.14 -11.49
C GLU A 97 15.57 0.97 -10.62
N GLY A 98 16.44 0.61 -9.67
CA GLY A 98 17.02 1.56 -8.71
C GLY A 98 16.10 1.96 -7.56
N SER A 99 14.79 1.66 -7.62
CA SER A 99 13.89 1.86 -6.46
C SER A 99 14.01 0.74 -5.41
N TYR A 100 14.66 -0.38 -5.75
CA TYR A 100 14.85 -1.54 -4.86
C TYR A 100 16.13 -2.31 -5.19
N GLU A 101 16.56 -3.13 -4.22
CA GLU A 101 17.68 -4.06 -4.33
C GLU A 101 17.32 -5.42 -3.72
N LEU A 102 17.75 -6.50 -4.37
CA LEU A 102 17.69 -7.85 -3.79
C LEU A 102 19.03 -8.15 -3.14
N VAL A 103 19.08 -8.08 -1.82
CA VAL A 103 20.28 -8.34 -1.02
C VAL A 103 20.20 -9.72 -0.40
N LYS A 104 21.35 -10.36 -0.16
CA LYS A 104 21.40 -11.61 0.63
C LYS A 104 21.72 -11.27 2.07
N ASP A 105 21.03 -11.92 2.99
CA ASP A 105 21.31 -11.85 4.40
C ASP A 105 22.49 -12.78 4.79
N GLU A 106 22.87 -12.77 6.06
CA GLU A 106 23.93 -13.60 6.63
C GLU A 106 23.67 -15.11 6.44
N LYS A 107 22.42 -15.51 6.24
CA LYS A 107 21.99 -16.90 6.00
C LYS A 107 21.92 -17.24 4.51
N ASN A 108 22.41 -16.37 3.62
CA ASN A 108 22.31 -16.48 2.16
C ASN A 108 20.86 -16.53 1.64
N GLN A 109 19.91 -15.98 2.39
CA GLN A 109 18.52 -15.80 1.99
C GLN A 109 18.33 -14.41 1.40
N TYR A 110 17.56 -14.31 0.33
CA TYR A 110 17.25 -13.03 -0.30
C TYR A 110 16.29 -12.21 0.58
N SER A 111 16.55 -10.92 0.64
CA SER A 111 15.68 -9.89 1.18
C SER A 111 15.56 -8.77 0.16
N LEU A 112 14.34 -8.30 -0.05
CA LEU A 112 14.07 -7.14 -0.88
C LEU A 112 14.23 -5.89 -0.03
N LYS A 113 15.20 -5.04 -0.37
CA LYS A 113 15.38 -3.74 0.24
C LYS A 113 14.83 -2.67 -0.69
N ILE A 114 13.87 -1.91 -0.21
CA ILE A 114 13.24 -0.82 -0.94
C ILE A 114 14.05 0.44 -0.64
N ILE A 115 14.68 1.01 -1.66
CA ILE A 115 15.49 2.23 -1.56
C ILE A 115 14.55 3.45 -1.57
N ASP A 116 13.66 3.47 -2.57
CA ASP A 116 12.65 4.52 -2.74
C ASP A 116 11.26 3.88 -2.76
N PRO A 117 10.53 3.90 -1.64
CA PRO A 117 9.20 3.30 -1.58
C PRO A 117 8.19 4.02 -2.46
N VAL A 118 8.29 5.35 -2.60
CA VAL A 118 7.34 6.10 -3.41
C VAL A 118 7.51 5.71 -4.87
N GLN A 119 8.75 5.67 -5.35
CA GLN A 119 9.05 5.25 -6.72
C GLN A 119 8.73 3.75 -6.92
N PHE A 120 9.09 2.89 -5.97
CA PHE A 120 8.85 1.44 -6.07
C PHE A 120 7.37 1.11 -6.22
N TRP A 121 6.53 1.73 -5.40
CA TRP A 121 5.08 1.51 -5.39
C TRP A 121 4.30 2.43 -6.35
N SER A 122 5.00 3.18 -7.21
CA SER A 122 4.35 4.11 -8.16
C SER A 122 3.72 3.38 -9.35
N VAL A 123 4.34 2.30 -9.82
CA VAL A 123 3.86 1.51 -10.97
C VAL A 123 2.79 0.50 -10.56
N SER A 124 2.97 -0.14 -9.41
CA SER A 124 2.02 -1.13 -8.87
C SER A 124 2.07 -1.10 -7.35
N LYS A 125 0.89 -1.04 -6.72
CA LYS A 125 0.72 -1.23 -5.27
C LYS A 125 0.74 -2.70 -4.84
N TYR A 126 0.80 -3.61 -5.81
CA TYR A 126 0.92 -5.05 -5.60
C TYR A 126 2.30 -5.53 -6.02
N LEU A 127 2.95 -6.26 -5.12
CA LEU A 127 4.26 -6.88 -5.32
C LEU A 127 4.13 -8.40 -5.23
N VAL A 128 4.57 -9.10 -6.27
CA VAL A 128 4.57 -10.57 -6.28
C VAL A 128 5.99 -11.06 -6.52
N ILE A 129 6.48 -11.88 -5.60
CA ILE A 129 7.83 -12.44 -5.66
C ILE A 129 7.74 -13.96 -5.71
N LEU A 130 8.37 -14.53 -6.73
CA LEU A 130 8.57 -15.97 -6.84
C LEU A 130 9.80 -16.37 -6.04
N VAL A 131 9.63 -17.29 -5.09
CA VAL A 131 10.73 -17.90 -4.34
C VAL A 131 10.94 -19.37 -4.71
N LYS A 132 12.19 -19.85 -4.63
CA LYS A 132 12.55 -21.24 -4.94
C LYS A 132 13.68 -21.79 -4.07
#